data_AF-A0A3D3WBA0-F1
#
_entry.id   AF-A0A3D3WBA0-F1
#
_cell.length_a   1.000
_cell.length_b   1.000
_cell.length_c   1.000
_cell.angle_alpha   90.00
_cell.angle_beta   90.00
_cell.angle_gamma   90.00
#
_symmetry.space_group_name_H-M   'P 1'
#
loop_
_entity.id
_entity.type
_entity.pdbx_description
1 polymer ?
#
loop_
_entity_poly.entity_id
_entity_poly.type
_entity_poly.pdbx_seq_one_letter_code
_entity_poly.pdbx_strand_id
1 'polypeptide(L)'
;MKYISKTQFALCCVLISGLALSGCGLLSTQTNLPQETTTNVVPNPTSSQIADNTIVLKIDSTTMIVNGTSRTIPASPVIREGRTLVPVRVVSEAMSASVYWLEKTKQIRIVEGGNEIILTIGSKEMKIGGMTKTMDVEPMIIGGSTYVPLRFISENLGAEIAWNDATREITITR
;
A
#
# COMPACT_ATOMS: atom_id res chain seq x y z
N MET A 1 -21.97 -26.76 -3.43
CA MET A 1 -20.78 -26.86 -4.31
C MET A 1 -19.52 -26.96 -3.46
N LYS A 2 -18.76 -28.06 -3.56
CA LYS A 2 -17.45 -28.26 -2.91
C LYS A 2 -16.40 -28.29 -4.02
N TYR A 3 -15.40 -27.42 -3.97
CA TYR A 3 -14.23 -27.46 -4.85
C TYR A 3 -13.07 -28.11 -4.11
N ILE A 4 -12.55 -29.22 -4.64
CA ILE A 4 -11.35 -29.93 -4.16
C ILE A 4 -10.33 -29.88 -5.29
N SER A 5 -9.13 -29.38 -4.98
CA SER A 5 -7.95 -29.37 -5.83
C SER A 5 -7.27 -30.74 -5.89
N LYS A 6 -6.84 -31.15 -7.09
CA LYS A 6 -5.80 -32.17 -7.34
C LYS A 6 -5.02 -31.69 -8.58
N THR A 7 -3.78 -31.21 -8.50
CA THR A 7 -2.51 -31.94 -8.39
C THR A 7 -2.35 -33.02 -9.47
N GLN A 8 -1.51 -32.78 -10.49
CA GLN A 8 -0.93 -33.84 -11.31
C GLN A 8 0.50 -33.48 -11.74
N PHE A 9 1.40 -34.42 -11.48
CA PHE A 9 2.84 -34.44 -11.74
C PHE A 9 3.15 -34.94 -13.16
N ALA A 10 4.27 -34.45 -13.69
CA ALA A 10 5.26 -35.08 -14.58
C ALA A 10 4.84 -35.81 -15.87
N LEU A 11 5.51 -35.46 -16.98
CA LEU A 11 5.94 -36.44 -17.99
C LEU A 11 7.26 -36.02 -18.65
N CYS A 12 7.95 -37.03 -19.14
CA CYS A 12 9.39 -37.17 -19.32
C CYS A 12 9.84 -37.05 -20.80
N CYS A 13 11.16 -36.87 -20.99
CA CYS A 13 11.98 -37.21 -22.16
C CYS A 13 11.71 -36.52 -23.51
N VAL A 14 12.76 -35.96 -24.15
CA VAL A 14 13.43 -36.53 -25.35
C VAL A 14 14.82 -35.88 -25.52
N LEU A 15 15.85 -36.73 -25.62
CA LEU A 15 17.22 -36.44 -26.08
C LEU A 15 17.28 -36.42 -27.61
N ILE A 16 17.94 -35.45 -28.25
CA ILE A 16 18.63 -35.67 -29.55
C ILE A 16 19.90 -34.82 -29.63
N SER A 17 21.02 -35.53 -29.79
CA SER A 17 22.38 -35.11 -30.14
C SER A 17 22.54 -34.75 -31.63
N GLY A 18 23.41 -33.79 -31.98
CA GLY A 18 23.83 -33.58 -33.37
C GLY A 18 24.88 -32.48 -33.59
N LEU A 19 26.03 -32.87 -34.17
CA LEU A 19 27.23 -32.08 -34.50
C LEU A 19 27.07 -31.13 -35.70
N ALA A 20 27.91 -30.08 -35.79
CA ALA A 20 28.61 -29.59 -37.01
C ALA A 20 29.63 -28.49 -36.61
N LEU A 21 30.95 -28.71 -36.73
CA LEU A 21 31.88 -28.46 -37.86
C LEU A 21 32.25 -26.98 -38.15
N SER A 22 33.49 -26.65 -37.76
CA SER A 22 34.59 -26.06 -38.55
C SER A 22 34.34 -24.94 -39.60
N GLY A 23 35.04 -23.81 -39.41
CA GLY A 23 35.42 -22.84 -40.45
C GLY A 23 36.02 -21.56 -39.83
N CYS A 24 37.34 -21.37 -39.82
CA CYS A 24 38.13 -20.60 -40.80
C CYS A 24 37.63 -19.14 -40.90
N GLY A 25 38.22 -18.13 -40.22
CA GLY A 25 39.55 -17.59 -40.48
C GLY A 25 39.46 -16.45 -41.52
N LEU A 26 39.61 -15.19 -41.11
CA LEU A 26 40.51 -14.20 -41.74
C LEU A 26 40.31 -12.77 -41.21
N LEU A 27 41.47 -12.16 -41.05
CA LEU A 27 41.82 -10.82 -40.63
C LEU A 27 41.58 -9.82 -41.77
N SER A 28 40.97 -8.68 -41.48
CA SER A 28 41.38 -7.40 -42.07
C SER A 28 40.96 -6.22 -41.19
N THR A 29 41.93 -5.37 -40.91
CA THR A 29 41.87 -4.16 -40.09
C THR A 29 41.54 -2.92 -40.93
N GLN A 30 41.19 -1.83 -40.23
CA GLN A 30 41.26 -0.41 -40.62
C GLN A 30 40.11 0.10 -41.52
N THR A 31 39.47 1.26 -41.33
CA THR A 31 39.64 2.47 -40.49
C THR A 31 38.28 3.19 -40.47
N ASN A 32 37.92 3.95 -39.43
CA ASN A 32 37.31 5.30 -39.55
C ASN A 32 37.07 5.99 -38.19
N LEU A 33 37.19 7.32 -38.22
CA LEU A 33 37.12 8.36 -37.16
C LEU A 33 35.76 8.48 -36.43
N PRO A 34 35.65 9.25 -35.32
CA PRO A 34 34.60 9.08 -34.31
C PRO A 34 33.28 9.78 -34.66
N GLN A 35 32.17 9.13 -34.31
CA GLN A 35 30.84 9.73 -34.22
C GLN A 35 30.21 9.27 -32.90
N GLU A 36 29.83 10.23 -32.08
CA GLU A 36 29.26 10.04 -30.74
C GLU A 36 28.00 9.16 -30.77
N THR A 37 27.88 8.23 -29.82
CA THR A 37 26.59 7.66 -29.44
C THR A 37 26.55 7.41 -27.93
N THR A 38 25.66 8.20 -27.35
CA THR A 38 25.01 8.22 -26.05
C THR A 38 25.00 6.91 -25.24
N THR A 39 25.60 7.01 -24.07
CA THR A 39 25.25 6.46 -22.75
C THR A 39 24.45 5.13 -22.67
N ASN A 40 25.15 4.06 -22.32
CA ASN A 40 24.60 2.84 -21.71
C ASN A 40 24.37 3.05 -20.21
N VAL A 41 23.12 2.98 -19.74
CA VAL A 41 22.78 2.46 -18.40
C VAL A 41 21.49 1.64 -18.53
N VAL A 42 21.58 0.34 -18.23
CA VAL A 42 20.45 -0.59 -18.02
C VAL A 42 20.42 -0.87 -16.51
N PRO A 43 19.25 -0.75 -15.84
CA PRO A 43 18.42 -1.95 -15.65
C PRO A 43 16.91 -1.76 -15.86
N ASN A 44 16.33 -2.76 -16.52
CA ASN A 44 14.92 -3.20 -16.49
C ASN A 44 14.71 -4.01 -15.16
N PRO A 45 13.50 -4.20 -14.57
CA PRO A 45 12.25 -4.33 -15.29
C PRO A 45 10.99 -3.60 -14.80
N THR A 46 10.23 -3.16 -15.80
CA THR A 46 8.76 -3.30 -15.86
C THR A 46 7.96 -2.57 -14.78
N SER A 47 7.79 -1.25 -15.00
CA SER A 47 6.65 -0.48 -14.47
C SER A 47 5.35 -0.98 -15.13
N SER A 48 4.85 -2.13 -14.70
CA SER A 48 3.40 -2.37 -14.78
C SER A 48 2.73 -1.28 -13.96
N GLN A 49 1.94 -0.45 -14.64
CA GLN A 49 1.06 0.54 -14.03
C GLN A 49 0.05 -0.17 -13.12
N ILE A 50 0.44 -0.45 -11.88
CA ILE A 50 -0.51 -0.66 -10.79
C ILE A 50 -0.89 0.76 -10.37
N ALA A 51 -2.19 1.05 -10.34
CA ALA A 51 -2.67 2.33 -9.85
C ALA A 51 -2.45 2.38 -8.34
N ASP A 52 -1.23 2.77 -7.93
CA ASP A 52 -0.88 2.89 -6.52
C ASP A 52 -1.76 3.98 -5.90
N ASN A 53 -2.61 3.58 -4.95
CA ASN A 53 -3.51 4.51 -4.30
C ASN A 53 -2.69 5.35 -3.33
N THR A 54 -2.46 6.61 -3.69
CA THR A 54 -1.62 7.54 -2.92
C THR A 54 -2.48 8.57 -2.22
N ILE A 55 -2.37 8.63 -0.90
CA ILE A 55 -3.05 9.61 -0.05
C ILE A 55 -1.98 10.46 0.65
N VAL A 56 -2.08 11.77 0.53
CA VAL A 56 -1.21 12.72 1.26
C VAL A 56 -2.06 13.53 2.22
N LEU A 57 -1.60 13.56 3.48
CA LEU A 57 -2.20 14.29 4.59
C LEU A 57 -1.13 15.14 5.25
N LYS A 58 -1.53 16.26 5.85
CA LYS A 58 -0.63 17.12 6.61
C LYS A 58 -1.17 17.35 8.00
N ILE A 59 -0.30 17.31 9.01
CA ILE A 59 -0.71 17.58 10.40
C ILE A 59 -1.32 18.97 10.51
N ASP A 60 -2.41 19.08 11.25
CA ASP A 60 -3.16 20.32 11.49
C ASP A 60 -3.78 20.96 10.22
N SER A 61 -3.79 20.24 9.09
CA SER A 61 -4.42 20.67 7.83
C SER A 61 -5.66 19.87 7.50
N THR A 62 -6.71 20.53 7.00
CA THR A 62 -7.94 19.91 6.50
C THR A 62 -7.89 19.63 5.00
N THR A 63 -6.71 19.75 4.38
CA THR A 63 -6.50 19.39 2.97
C THR A 63 -5.89 17.99 2.89
N MET A 64 -6.52 17.14 2.09
CA MET A 64 -6.08 15.79 1.76
C MET A 64 -5.92 15.67 0.25
N ILE A 65 -4.84 15.06 -0.22
CA ILE A 65 -4.64 14.77 -1.63
C ILE A 65 -4.86 13.27 -1.82
N VAL A 66 -5.73 12.87 -2.74
CA VAL A 66 -5.97 11.48 -3.11
C VAL A 66 -5.70 11.32 -4.59
N ASN A 67 -4.70 10.52 -4.94
CA ASN A 67 -4.28 10.26 -6.32
C ASN A 67 -4.05 11.58 -7.10
N GLY A 68 -3.33 12.51 -6.48
CA GLY A 68 -3.04 13.85 -7.04
C GLY A 68 -4.21 14.86 -6.98
N THR A 69 -5.41 14.44 -6.58
CA THR A 69 -6.58 15.33 -6.49
C THR A 69 -6.77 15.84 -5.07
N SER A 70 -6.75 17.17 -4.89
CA SER A 70 -6.99 17.81 -3.59
C SER A 70 -8.47 17.75 -3.18
N ARG A 71 -8.71 17.49 -1.89
CA ARG A 71 -10.03 17.41 -1.25
C ARG A 71 -9.98 18.01 0.14
N THR A 72 -11.06 18.64 0.57
CA THR A 72 -11.21 19.10 1.95
C THR A 72 -11.83 18.00 2.81
N ILE A 73 -11.25 17.76 3.98
CA ILE A 73 -11.74 16.81 4.97
C ILE A 73 -12.29 17.54 6.20
N PRO A 74 -13.29 16.97 6.92
CA PRO A 74 -13.94 17.64 8.05
C PRO A 74 -13.07 17.79 9.29
N ALA A 75 -11.95 17.08 9.36
CA ALA A 75 -11.05 17.04 10.51
C ALA A 75 -9.62 16.83 10.04
N SER A 76 -8.66 17.49 10.69
CA SER A 76 -7.23 17.37 10.37
C SER A 76 -6.57 16.22 11.15
N PRO A 77 -5.51 15.60 10.60
CA PRO A 77 -4.61 14.76 11.40
C PRO A 77 -3.98 15.53 12.55
N VAL A 78 -3.79 14.89 13.69
CA VAL A 78 -3.19 15.49 14.89
C VAL A 78 -2.13 14.57 15.49
N ILE A 79 -1.17 15.13 16.23
CA ILE A 79 -0.24 14.35 17.04
C ILE A 79 -0.67 14.45 18.50
N ARG A 80 -0.92 13.30 19.14
CA ARG A 80 -1.21 13.18 20.57
C ARG A 80 -0.50 11.98 21.14
N GLU A 81 0.04 12.11 22.35
CA GLU A 81 0.74 11.02 23.05
C GLU A 81 1.88 10.40 22.20
N GLY A 82 2.56 11.21 21.38
CA GLY A 82 3.61 10.72 20.49
C GLY A 82 3.11 9.80 19.38
N ARG A 83 1.83 9.89 19.01
CA ARG A 83 1.21 9.16 17.89
C ARG A 83 0.45 10.11 16.99
N THR A 84 0.56 9.86 15.68
CA THR A 84 -0.28 10.50 14.68
C THR A 84 -1.65 9.86 14.70
N LEU A 85 -2.66 10.65 15.03
CA LEU A 85 -4.06 10.27 14.99
C LEU A 85 -4.71 10.88 13.75
N VAL A 86 -5.47 10.06 13.03
CA VAL A 86 -6.16 10.47 11.81
C VAL A 86 -7.66 10.26 11.93
N PRO A 87 -8.50 11.07 11.27
CA PRO A 87 -9.92 10.81 11.17
C PRO A 87 -10.13 9.52 10.38
N VAL A 88 -10.57 8.46 11.06
CA VAL A 88 -10.55 7.11 10.48
C VAL A 88 -11.39 6.99 9.22
N ARG A 89 -12.54 7.68 9.19
CA ARG A 89 -13.47 7.63 8.06
C ARG A 89 -12.82 8.07 6.76
N VAL A 90 -12.17 9.23 6.74
CA VAL A 90 -11.64 9.80 5.48
C VAL A 90 -10.48 8.99 4.93
N VAL A 91 -9.62 8.45 5.81
CA VAL A 91 -8.49 7.62 5.41
C VAL A 91 -8.98 6.28 4.88
N SER A 92 -9.87 5.61 5.61
CA SER A 92 -10.42 4.32 5.18
C SER A 92 -11.22 4.43 3.88
N GLU A 93 -12.07 5.46 3.72
CA GLU A 93 -12.83 5.67 2.48
C GLU A 93 -11.92 6.00 1.29
N ALA A 94 -10.87 6.79 1.49
CA ALA A 94 -9.85 7.04 0.47
C ALA A 94 -9.11 5.74 0.08
N MET A 95 -9.02 4.77 0.98
CA MET A 95 -8.49 3.42 0.74
C MET A 95 -9.53 2.43 0.20
N SER A 96 -10.70 2.90 -0.25
CA SER A 96 -11.81 2.06 -0.75
C SER A 96 -12.43 1.13 0.31
N ALA A 97 -12.24 1.41 1.60
CA ALA A 97 -12.92 0.72 2.69
C ALA A 97 -14.23 1.42 3.07
N SER A 98 -15.23 0.63 3.47
CA SER A 98 -16.51 1.13 3.96
C SER A 98 -16.50 1.29 5.48
N VAL A 99 -17.00 2.43 5.99
CA VAL A 99 -16.98 2.74 7.42
C VAL A 99 -18.39 2.98 7.97
N TYR A 100 -18.76 2.17 8.96
CA TYR A 100 -20.06 2.22 9.63
C TYR A 100 -19.90 2.61 11.09
N TRP A 101 -20.78 3.48 11.55
CA TRP A 101 -20.90 3.82 12.97
C TRP A 101 -22.03 2.98 13.59
N LEU A 102 -21.70 2.24 14.64
CA LEU A 102 -22.62 1.44 15.43
C LEU A 102 -22.91 2.17 16.74
N GLU A 103 -23.94 3.01 16.72
CA GLU A 103 -24.21 3.95 17.80
C GLU A 103 -24.48 3.28 19.16
N LYS A 104 -25.19 2.15 19.15
CA LYS A 104 -25.59 1.42 20.37
C LYS A 104 -24.38 0.90 21.15
N THR A 105 -23.35 0.48 20.45
CA THR A 105 -22.13 -0.11 21.04
C THR A 105 -20.95 0.86 21.03
N LYS A 106 -21.13 2.07 20.49
CA LYS A 106 -20.07 3.05 20.26
C LYS A 106 -18.88 2.46 19.49
N GLN A 107 -19.20 1.67 18.46
CA GLN A 107 -18.21 0.97 17.65
C GLN A 107 -18.12 1.55 16.23
N ILE A 108 -16.91 1.49 15.68
CA ILE A 108 -16.63 1.77 14.28
C ILE A 108 -16.35 0.44 13.61
N ARG A 109 -17.12 0.12 12.58
CA ARG A 109 -16.95 -1.07 11.76
C ARG A 109 -16.38 -0.65 10.41
N ILE A 110 -15.19 -1.12 10.10
CA ILE A 110 -14.50 -0.88 8.82
C ILE A 110 -14.48 -2.18 8.04
N VAL A 111 -14.87 -2.13 6.77
CA VAL A 111 -14.91 -3.30 5.88
C VAL A 111 -14.16 -3.01 4.60
N GLU A 112 -13.24 -3.90 4.25
CA GLU A 112 -12.45 -3.80 3.03
C GLU A 112 -12.17 -5.21 2.50
N GLY A 113 -12.53 -5.49 1.24
CA GLY A 113 -12.14 -6.75 0.60
C GLY A 113 -12.59 -8.04 1.32
N GLY A 114 -13.60 -7.97 2.19
CA GLY A 114 -14.04 -9.09 3.03
C GLY A 114 -13.40 -9.14 4.43
N ASN A 115 -12.38 -8.31 4.69
CA ASN A 115 -11.83 -8.10 6.04
C ASN A 115 -12.76 -7.18 6.84
N GLU A 116 -12.91 -7.48 8.12
CA GLU A 116 -13.69 -6.69 9.06
C GLU A 116 -12.81 -6.29 10.24
N ILE A 117 -12.86 -4.99 10.54
CA ILE A 117 -12.21 -4.36 11.67
C ILE A 117 -13.29 -3.70 12.53
N ILE A 118 -13.30 -4.01 13.82
CA ILE A 118 -14.17 -3.39 14.82
C ILE A 118 -13.32 -2.63 15.84
N LEU A 119 -13.54 -1.33 15.92
CA LEU A 119 -12.95 -0.44 16.90
C LEU A 119 -14.02 -0.02 17.91
N THR A 120 -13.68 0.04 19.19
CA THR A 120 -14.57 0.55 20.23
C THR A 120 -14.01 1.86 20.77
N ILE A 121 -14.85 2.91 20.85
CA ILE A 121 -14.43 4.19 21.43
C ILE A 121 -14.03 4.00 22.90
N GLY A 122 -12.90 4.58 23.31
CA GLY A 122 -12.40 4.50 24.68
C GLY A 122 -11.87 3.12 25.08
N SER A 123 -11.58 2.25 24.11
CA SER A 123 -10.92 0.97 24.37
C SER A 123 -9.70 0.81 23.46
N LYS A 124 -8.59 0.35 24.03
CA LYS A 124 -7.42 -0.05 23.26
C LYS A 124 -7.61 -1.39 22.56
N GLU A 125 -8.65 -2.15 22.93
CA GLU A 125 -8.98 -3.41 22.28
C GLU A 125 -9.74 -3.20 20.97
N MET A 126 -9.37 -3.95 19.96
CA MET A 126 -10.00 -4.00 18.65
C MET A 126 -10.17 -5.43 18.19
N LYS A 127 -11.12 -5.68 17.28
CA LYS A 127 -11.31 -6.99 16.66
C LYS A 127 -11.00 -6.93 15.18
N ILE A 128 -10.22 -7.90 14.70
CA ILE A 128 -9.82 -8.02 13.28
C ILE A 128 -10.04 -9.45 12.85
N GLY A 129 -10.95 -9.67 11.92
CA GLY A 129 -11.33 -11.03 11.49
C GLY A 129 -11.73 -11.94 12.67
N GLY A 130 -12.37 -11.38 13.69
CA GLY A 130 -12.78 -12.10 14.91
C GLY A 130 -11.72 -12.23 16.01
N MET A 131 -10.45 -11.88 15.76
CA MET A 131 -9.38 -11.91 16.76
C MET A 131 -9.23 -10.56 17.47
N THR A 132 -9.07 -10.58 18.79
CA THR A 132 -8.78 -9.36 19.56
C THR A 132 -7.31 -8.99 19.44
N LYS A 133 -7.03 -7.72 19.15
CA LYS A 133 -5.71 -7.09 19.20
C LYS A 133 -5.77 -5.81 20.04
N THR A 134 -4.61 -5.29 20.43
CA THR A 134 -4.50 -4.07 21.23
C THR A 134 -3.79 -2.97 20.43
N MET A 135 -4.22 -1.72 20.62
CA MET A 135 -3.61 -0.51 20.05
C MET A 135 -2.83 0.29 21.11
N ASP A 136 -1.88 1.11 20.67
CA ASP A 136 -1.12 2.00 21.55
C ASP A 136 -2.01 3.06 22.25
N VAL A 137 -2.88 3.69 21.45
CA VAL A 137 -3.79 4.78 21.84
C VAL A 137 -5.20 4.37 21.45
N GLU A 138 -6.15 4.63 22.34
CA GLU A 138 -7.56 4.29 22.13
C GLU A 138 -8.23 5.21 21.10
N PRO A 139 -9.23 4.71 20.34
CA PRO A 139 -10.05 5.53 19.49
C PRO A 139 -10.84 6.55 20.31
N MET A 140 -10.83 7.80 19.87
CA MET A 140 -11.52 8.90 20.56
C MET A 140 -12.29 9.78 19.58
N ILE A 141 -13.35 10.43 20.05
CA ILE A 141 -14.13 11.38 19.26
C ILE A 141 -13.67 12.79 19.61
N ILE A 142 -13.25 13.56 18.60
CA ILE A 142 -12.86 14.97 18.74
C ILE A 142 -13.61 15.75 17.67
N GLY A 143 -14.40 16.75 18.07
CA GLY A 143 -15.13 17.61 17.13
C GLY A 143 -16.07 16.83 16.20
N GLY A 144 -16.67 15.73 16.68
CA GLY A 144 -17.57 14.88 15.89
C GLY A 144 -16.89 13.89 14.94
N SER A 145 -15.56 13.88 14.87
CA SER A 145 -14.79 12.90 14.08
C SER A 145 -14.09 11.89 14.99
N THR A 146 -14.04 10.62 14.56
CA THR A 146 -13.32 9.57 15.27
C THR A 146 -11.86 9.54 14.84
N TYR A 147 -10.96 9.65 15.82
CA TYR A 147 -9.52 9.62 15.65
C TYR A 147 -8.96 8.27 16.07
N VAL A 148 -8.06 7.74 15.24
CA VAL A 148 -7.42 6.43 15.44
C VAL A 148 -5.94 6.55 15.08
N PRO A 149 -5.03 5.81 15.74
CA PRO A 149 -3.62 5.79 15.36
C PRO A 149 -3.43 5.41 13.88
N LEU A 150 -2.67 6.22 13.15
CA LEU A 150 -2.44 6.02 11.72
C LEU A 150 -1.84 4.63 11.42
N ARG A 151 -0.87 4.19 12.23
CA ARG A 151 -0.23 2.87 12.10
C ARG A 151 -1.24 1.73 12.05
N PHE A 152 -2.30 1.83 12.85
CA PHE A 152 -3.32 0.80 12.88
C PHE A 152 -4.03 0.67 11.53
N ILE A 153 -4.37 1.80 10.92
CA ILE A 153 -5.07 1.83 9.63
C ILE A 153 -4.17 1.29 8.52
N SER A 154 -2.90 1.67 8.49
CA SER A 154 -1.98 1.22 7.47
C SER A 154 -1.73 -0.29 7.52
N GLU A 155 -1.46 -0.83 8.71
CA GLU A 155 -1.14 -2.26 8.87
C GLU A 155 -2.30 -3.17 8.46
N ASN A 156 -3.54 -2.77 8.77
CA ASN A 156 -4.70 -3.64 8.59
C ASN A 156 -5.42 -3.43 7.25
N LEU A 157 -5.14 -2.34 6.55
CA LEU A 157 -5.57 -2.11 5.17
C LEU A 157 -4.43 -2.33 4.14
N GLY A 158 -3.28 -2.84 4.60
CA GLY A 158 -2.15 -3.17 3.73
C GLY A 158 -1.50 -1.96 3.05
N ALA A 159 -1.48 -0.81 3.71
CA ALA A 159 -0.79 0.38 3.24
C ALA A 159 0.57 0.58 3.92
N GLU A 160 1.44 1.26 3.18
CA GLU A 160 2.70 1.79 3.67
C GLU A 160 2.53 3.25 4.09
N ILE A 161 3.37 3.70 5.02
CA ILE A 161 3.40 5.09 5.49
C ILE A 161 4.80 5.64 5.32
N ALA A 162 4.90 6.81 4.69
CA ALA A 162 6.07 7.66 4.77
C ALA A 162 5.72 8.94 5.57
N TRP A 163 6.59 9.28 6.51
CA TRP A 163 6.51 10.53 7.27
C TRP A 163 7.59 11.50 6.80
N ASN A 164 7.20 12.72 6.48
CA ASN A 164 8.12 13.82 6.22
C ASN A 164 8.06 14.81 7.39
N ASP A 165 9.14 14.84 8.17
CA ASP A 165 9.22 15.69 9.36
C ASP A 165 9.28 17.18 9.04
N ALA A 166 9.98 17.56 7.97
CA ALA A 166 10.16 18.96 7.57
C ALA A 166 8.84 19.61 7.15
N THR A 167 7.98 18.86 6.43
CA THR A 167 6.69 19.37 5.97
C THR A 167 5.52 18.97 6.86
N ARG A 168 5.77 18.08 7.85
CA ARG A 168 4.76 17.40 8.68
C ARG A 168 3.71 16.69 7.82
N GLU A 169 4.16 16.06 6.75
CA GLU A 169 3.32 15.34 5.79
C GLU A 169 3.39 13.84 6.01
N ILE A 170 2.25 13.21 5.76
CA ILE A 170 2.03 11.78 5.83
C ILE A 170 1.66 11.37 4.42
N THR A 171 2.44 10.48 3.82
CA THR A 171 2.11 9.83 2.57
C THR A 171 1.74 8.39 2.85
N ILE A 172 0.58 7.97 2.37
CA ILE A 172 0.04 6.62 2.50
C ILE A 172 -0.04 6.04 1.09
N THR A 173 0.56 4.88 0.86
CA THR A 173 0.60 4.21 -0.45
C THR A 173 0.15 2.76 -0.34
N ARG A 174 -0.52 2.27 -1.37
CA ARG A 174 -0.96 0.89 -1.51
C ARG A 174 -0.97 0.48 -2.97
#